data_AF-A0A2T7BNF6-F1
#
_entry.id   AF-A0A2T7BNF6-F1
#
_cell.length_a   1.000
_cell.length_b   1.000
_cell.length_c   1.000
_cell.angle_alpha   90.00
_cell.angle_beta   90.00
_cell.angle_gamma   90.00
#
_symmetry.space_group_name_H-M   'P 1'
#
loop_
_entity.id
_entity.type
_entity.pdbx_description
1 polymer ?
#
loop_
_entity_poly.entity_id
_entity_poly.type
_entity_poly.pdbx_seq_one_letter_code
_entity_poly.pdbx_strand_id
1 'polypeptide(L)'
;MASKKYLLLAGAATMLAASSAFAQVKPTGYDPLDSTKVSSKNQAQENSFLNHESNFPSKPRNQWELGLHGGLSLIDGTIPPQPGFGGGISIRKALGHTFSLRAEYTGSIDKGQDYRAHRNSVNPVPAGGGANPWAAYGANNIYVPNYKTQTHQLSLDVLMSLNNIMFYRAQPKINWYVLAGYSILSADVDVDALNGNGAIYDYSGVNFNGKRSDIRKAVKDIRDGDYEQNAPSEGNRLSLGRHNDNQLLRHALDLGTGVAFKVSKRFNIGIEEKVTMPFTAYLDGYAGPGGATKDFYSYTNVRFNFNLGNPSKRVEPLWWINPLEYAYSELNAPRHMKLPTPVLPDADGDGVTDQFDREPNTPAGAPVDVHGVARDTDGDGVPDYKDKELITPTYCAPVDADGVGKCPDPECCKNIQPKATCSSLVLPSVSFKGSATKVSNDAQAILASVAATLKSNPTCNVLVTGHAGAKGKKGGVDLSSRRVDAIIDYLADKQGIDRGRFIKQNTAGDSNTVDLAPAN
;
A
#
# COMPACT_ATOMS: atom_id res chain seq x y z
N MET A 1 33.05 -42.94 -20.51
CA MET A 1 33.58 -42.32 -19.28
C MET A 1 33.63 -40.81 -19.50
N ALA A 2 32.58 -40.08 -19.10
CA ALA A 2 32.60 -38.62 -19.15
C ALA A 2 33.63 -38.10 -18.14
N SER A 3 34.59 -37.30 -18.61
CA SER A 3 35.63 -36.70 -17.77
C SER A 3 35.01 -36.00 -16.56
N LYS A 4 35.57 -36.25 -15.36
CA LYS A 4 35.13 -35.65 -14.07
C LYS A 4 34.97 -34.13 -14.14
N LYS A 5 35.61 -33.46 -15.11
CA LYS A 5 35.49 -32.01 -15.36
C LYS A 5 34.10 -31.60 -15.88
N TYR A 6 33.44 -32.42 -16.69
CA TYR A 6 32.10 -32.11 -17.23
C TYR A 6 30.99 -32.40 -16.22
N LEU A 7 31.22 -33.33 -15.29
CA LEU A 7 30.27 -33.67 -14.23
C LEU A 7 30.20 -32.58 -13.16
N LEU A 8 31.30 -31.87 -12.91
CA LEU A 8 31.38 -30.71 -12.01
C LEU A 8 30.72 -29.46 -12.64
N LEU A 9 30.91 -29.25 -13.94
CA LEU A 9 30.25 -28.18 -14.71
C LEU A 9 28.75 -28.43 -14.88
N ALA A 10 28.35 -29.68 -15.15
CA ALA A 10 26.95 -30.08 -15.17
C ALA A 10 26.33 -29.99 -13.78
N GLY A 11 27.05 -30.40 -12.73
CA GLY A 11 26.63 -30.26 -11.33
C GLY A 11 26.40 -28.80 -10.91
N ALA A 12 27.31 -27.89 -11.28
CA ALA A 12 27.17 -26.46 -11.03
C ALA A 12 26.02 -25.84 -11.84
N ALA A 13 25.84 -26.25 -13.10
CA ALA A 13 24.71 -25.83 -13.92
C ALA A 13 23.36 -26.36 -13.39
N THR A 14 23.32 -27.58 -12.84
CA THR A 14 22.12 -28.15 -12.21
C THR A 14 21.84 -27.55 -10.84
N MET A 15 22.84 -27.11 -10.07
CA MET A 15 22.64 -26.36 -8.82
C MET A 15 22.13 -24.93 -9.10
N LEU A 16 22.59 -24.31 -10.20
CA LEU A 16 22.05 -23.03 -10.68
C LEU A 16 20.61 -23.19 -11.18
N ALA A 17 20.29 -24.30 -11.87
CA ALA A 17 18.93 -24.61 -12.33
C ALA A 17 17.98 -25.07 -11.21
N ALA A 18 18.46 -25.74 -10.16
CA ALA A 18 17.65 -26.19 -9.03
C ALA A 18 17.22 -25.05 -8.09
N SER A 19 17.80 -23.85 -8.23
CA SER A 19 17.40 -22.66 -7.47
C SER A 19 16.14 -21.97 -8.01
N SER A 20 15.58 -22.44 -9.13
CA SER A 20 14.31 -21.93 -9.69
C SER A 20 13.07 -22.64 -9.16
N ALA A 21 13.08 -23.14 -7.91
CA ALA A 21 11.84 -23.48 -7.21
C ALA A 21 11.08 -22.18 -6.90
N PHE A 22 10.19 -21.82 -7.81
CA PHE A 22 9.35 -20.63 -7.76
C PHE A 22 8.37 -20.70 -6.59
N ALA A 23 8.68 -19.99 -5.51
CA ALA A 23 7.64 -19.41 -4.67
C ALA A 23 7.19 -18.10 -5.33
N GLN A 24 5.89 -17.94 -5.58
CA GLN A 24 5.27 -16.63 -5.80
C GLN A 24 5.43 -15.81 -4.53
N VAL A 25 6.52 -15.06 -4.48
CA VAL A 25 6.82 -14.12 -3.41
C VAL A 25 5.87 -12.94 -3.59
N LYS A 26 4.97 -12.70 -2.63
CA LYS A 26 4.26 -11.41 -2.45
C LYS A 26 5.26 -10.28 -2.68
N PRO A 27 4.92 -9.17 -3.36
CA PRO A 27 5.89 -8.15 -3.78
C PRO A 27 6.79 -7.75 -2.62
N THR A 28 8.02 -8.28 -2.61
CA THR A 28 9.00 -8.11 -1.53
C THR A 28 9.76 -6.79 -1.65
N GLY A 29 9.23 -5.86 -2.44
CA GLY A 29 9.66 -4.47 -2.51
C GLY A 29 9.66 -3.83 -1.13
N TYR A 30 10.52 -2.84 -0.92
CA TYR A 30 10.38 -1.99 0.25
C TYR A 30 9.13 -1.14 0.07
N ASP A 31 8.38 -0.89 1.15
CA ASP A 31 7.24 0.02 1.10
C ASP A 31 7.76 1.46 0.98
N PRO A 32 7.44 2.20 -0.10
CA PRO A 32 7.87 3.58 -0.26
C PRO A 32 7.29 4.53 0.78
N LEU A 33 6.22 4.14 1.49
CA LEU A 33 5.63 4.89 2.59
C LEU A 33 6.38 4.69 3.92
N ASP A 34 7.33 3.76 3.98
CA ASP A 34 8.15 3.50 5.18
C ASP A 34 9.26 4.56 5.32
N SER A 35 8.91 5.65 5.99
CA SER A 35 9.84 6.75 6.31
C SER A 35 11.07 6.32 7.13
N THR A 36 11.05 5.16 7.80
CA THR A 36 12.23 4.68 8.56
C THR A 36 13.41 4.33 7.66
N LYS A 37 13.16 4.08 6.37
CA LYS A 37 14.20 3.83 5.36
C LYS A 37 14.78 5.12 4.80
N VAL A 38 14.21 6.28 5.10
CA VAL A 38 14.60 7.56 4.53
C VAL A 38 15.69 8.22 5.39
N SER A 39 16.56 9.00 4.75
CA SER A 39 17.57 9.79 5.47
C SER A 39 16.99 11.13 5.89
N SER A 40 17.46 11.70 6.99
CA SER A 40 17.02 13.04 7.45
C SER A 40 17.09 14.12 6.36
N LYS A 41 18.13 14.11 5.53
CA LYS A 41 18.28 15.01 4.36
C LYS A 41 17.12 14.93 3.36
N ASN A 42 16.50 13.76 3.21
CA ASN A 42 15.44 13.50 2.24
C ASN A 42 14.04 13.53 2.89
N GLN A 43 13.96 13.77 4.21
CA GLN A 43 12.72 13.70 4.96
C GLN A 43 11.69 14.74 4.52
N ALA A 44 12.14 15.94 4.08
CA ALA A 44 11.24 16.97 3.58
C ALA A 44 10.50 16.50 2.32
N GLN A 45 11.22 15.90 1.36
CA GLN A 45 10.61 15.33 0.16
C GLN A 45 9.66 14.18 0.50
N GLU A 46 10.07 13.32 1.45
CA GLU A 46 9.23 12.22 1.92
C GLU A 46 7.93 12.71 2.54
N ASN A 47 7.98 13.74 3.39
CA ASN A 47 6.80 14.31 4.01
C ASN A 47 5.86 14.93 2.96
N SER A 48 6.39 15.66 1.97
CA SER A 48 5.58 16.20 0.87
C SER A 48 4.96 15.10 0.01
N PHE A 49 5.67 13.98 -0.20
CA PHE A 49 5.11 12.79 -0.84
C PHE A 49 3.97 12.23 0.00
N LEU A 50 4.19 11.90 1.27
CA LEU A 50 3.16 11.37 2.19
C LEU A 50 1.92 12.29 2.31
N ASN A 51 2.10 13.60 2.23
CA ASN A 51 1.02 14.59 2.26
C ASN A 51 0.33 14.81 0.90
N HIS A 52 0.68 14.04 -0.13
CA HIS A 52 0.16 14.15 -1.50
C HIS A 52 0.41 15.52 -2.16
N GLU A 53 1.50 16.19 -1.79
CA GLU A 53 2.00 17.43 -2.42
C GLU A 53 2.97 17.12 -3.56
N SER A 54 3.67 15.98 -3.49
CA SER A 54 4.61 15.49 -4.50
C SER A 54 4.20 14.10 -4.99
N ASN A 55 4.36 13.84 -6.29
CA ASN A 55 4.09 12.53 -6.88
C ASN A 55 5.23 11.51 -6.68
N PHE A 56 6.42 11.98 -6.30
CA PHE A 56 7.62 11.15 -6.28
C PHE A 56 8.11 10.88 -4.85
N PRO A 57 8.30 9.60 -4.47
CA PRO A 57 8.86 9.24 -3.18
C PRO A 57 10.33 9.66 -3.08
N SER A 58 10.82 9.79 -1.86
CA SER A 58 12.22 10.10 -1.64
C SER A 58 13.13 8.88 -1.87
N LYS A 59 14.40 9.12 -2.20
CA LYS A 59 15.37 8.03 -2.35
C LYS A 59 15.64 7.38 -0.98
N PRO A 60 15.41 6.06 -0.82
CA PRO A 60 15.65 5.38 0.44
C PRO A 60 17.15 5.16 0.68
N ARG A 61 17.51 4.97 1.95
CA ARG A 61 18.85 4.52 2.35
C ARG A 61 19.02 3.08 1.90
N ASN A 62 20.02 2.82 1.08
CA ASN A 62 20.39 1.46 0.69
C ASN A 62 21.54 0.91 1.54
N GLN A 63 21.69 -0.41 1.53
CA GLN A 63 22.82 -1.14 2.11
C GLN A 63 24.12 -0.89 1.33
N TRP A 64 25.25 -1.15 1.98
CA TRP A 64 26.55 -1.25 1.30
C TRP A 64 26.76 -2.69 0.86
N GLU A 65 27.55 -2.94 -0.17
CA GLU A 65 27.93 -4.28 -0.58
C GLU A 65 29.42 -4.48 -0.31
N LEU A 66 29.76 -5.50 0.47
CA LEU A 66 31.13 -5.98 0.66
C LEU A 66 31.33 -7.21 -0.22
N GLY A 67 32.23 -7.12 -1.19
CA GLY A 67 32.53 -8.20 -2.12
C GLY A 67 33.90 -8.80 -1.85
N LEU A 68 33.96 -10.13 -1.75
CA LEU A 68 35.19 -10.91 -1.83
C LEU A 68 35.25 -11.51 -3.23
N HIS A 69 36.40 -11.44 -3.89
CA HIS A 69 36.53 -11.99 -5.23
C HIS A 69 37.85 -12.73 -5.42
N GLY A 70 37.82 -13.73 -6.30
CA GLY A 70 38.95 -14.56 -6.66
C GLY A 70 38.76 -15.10 -8.06
N GLY A 71 39.86 -15.23 -8.80
CA GLY A 71 39.75 -15.50 -10.23
C GLY A 71 41.06 -15.78 -10.94
N LEU A 72 40.92 -16.01 -12.23
CA LEU A 72 42.03 -16.15 -13.17
C LEU A 72 42.48 -14.78 -13.61
N SER A 73 43.79 -14.61 -13.63
CA SER A 73 44.46 -13.38 -14.03
C SER A 73 45.43 -13.69 -15.18
N LEU A 74 45.48 -12.79 -16.16
CA LEU A 74 46.30 -12.94 -17.36
C LEU A 74 46.84 -11.58 -17.76
N ILE A 75 48.15 -11.51 -18.05
CA ILE A 75 48.77 -10.35 -18.68
C ILE A 75 48.91 -10.67 -20.16
N ASP A 76 48.18 -9.97 -21.01
CA ASP A 76 48.37 -10.06 -22.45
C ASP A 76 49.40 -9.01 -22.88
N GLY A 77 50.52 -9.50 -23.41
CA GLY A 77 51.70 -8.72 -23.71
C GLY A 77 52.56 -9.38 -24.79
N THR A 78 53.85 -9.02 -24.81
CA THR A 78 54.80 -9.56 -25.80
C THR A 78 55.12 -11.03 -25.54
N ILE A 79 55.21 -11.41 -24.27
CA ILE A 79 55.43 -12.78 -23.81
C ILE A 79 54.06 -13.49 -23.66
N PRO A 80 53.88 -14.68 -24.25
CA PRO A 80 52.64 -15.45 -24.08
C PRO A 80 52.31 -15.74 -22.60
N PRO A 81 51.09 -15.40 -22.13
CA PRO A 81 50.72 -15.60 -20.75
C PRO A 81 50.50 -17.07 -20.39
N GLN A 82 50.66 -17.34 -19.09
CA GLN A 82 50.15 -18.53 -18.42
C GLN A 82 49.06 -18.12 -17.41
N PRO A 83 48.08 -18.99 -17.11
CA PRO A 83 47.04 -18.67 -16.12
C PRO A 83 47.64 -18.31 -14.76
N GLY A 84 47.46 -17.05 -14.37
CA GLY A 84 47.70 -16.53 -13.03
C GLY A 84 46.45 -16.59 -12.17
N PHE A 85 46.61 -16.18 -10.91
CA PHE A 85 45.51 -16.09 -9.96
C PHE A 85 45.54 -14.74 -9.26
N GLY A 86 44.34 -14.17 -9.06
CA GLY A 86 44.17 -12.95 -8.31
C GLY A 86 43.00 -13.03 -7.36
N GLY A 87 43.05 -12.24 -6.30
CA GLY A 87 42.01 -12.15 -5.30
C GLY A 87 41.99 -10.80 -4.63
N GLY A 88 40.85 -10.43 -4.06
CA GLY A 88 40.68 -9.10 -3.53
C GLY A 88 39.39 -8.89 -2.74
N ILE A 89 39.26 -7.64 -2.30
CA ILE A 89 38.11 -7.16 -1.55
C ILE A 89 37.60 -5.87 -2.18
N SER A 90 36.29 -5.67 -2.07
CA SER A 90 35.62 -4.52 -2.66
C SER A 90 34.51 -4.02 -1.77
N ILE A 91 34.27 -2.72 -1.82
CA ILE A 91 33.12 -2.09 -1.20
C ILE A 91 32.37 -1.29 -2.27
N ARG A 92 31.07 -1.56 -2.41
CA ARG A 92 30.22 -0.95 -3.43
C ARG A 92 29.02 -0.23 -2.81
N LYS A 93 28.66 0.91 -3.41
CA LYS A 93 27.53 1.75 -3.00
C LYS A 93 26.64 2.15 -4.17
N ALA A 94 25.34 1.97 -4.01
CA ALA A 94 24.35 2.44 -4.98
C ALA A 94 24.17 3.96 -4.91
N LEU A 95 24.46 4.64 -6.02
CA LEU A 95 24.19 6.06 -6.22
C LEU A 95 22.76 6.30 -6.74
N GLY A 96 22.17 5.31 -7.41
CA GLY A 96 20.78 5.26 -7.83
C GLY A 96 20.40 3.83 -8.18
N HIS A 97 19.33 3.67 -8.96
CA HIS A 97 18.95 2.34 -9.45
C HIS A 97 19.95 1.82 -10.49
N THR A 98 20.48 2.71 -11.35
CA THR A 98 21.33 2.32 -12.49
C THR A 98 22.82 2.38 -12.13
N PHE A 99 23.27 3.47 -11.51
CA PHE A 99 24.69 3.70 -11.23
C PHE A 99 25.07 3.37 -9.78
N SER A 100 26.28 2.84 -9.64
CA SER A 100 26.91 2.56 -8.36
C SER A 100 28.41 2.79 -8.43
N LEU A 101 29.02 3.06 -7.28
CA LEU A 101 30.46 3.30 -7.14
C LEU A 101 31.07 2.13 -6.36
N ARG A 102 32.23 1.64 -6.78
CA ARG A 102 32.97 0.57 -6.10
C ARG A 102 34.42 0.97 -5.90
N ALA A 103 34.90 0.85 -4.67
CA ALA A 103 36.32 0.88 -4.38
C ALA A 103 36.79 -0.57 -4.18
N GLU A 104 37.91 -0.94 -4.78
CA GLU A 104 38.38 -2.32 -4.81
C GLU A 104 39.89 -2.41 -4.73
N TYR A 105 40.37 -3.36 -3.95
CA TYR A 105 41.76 -3.76 -3.87
C TYR A 105 41.91 -5.17 -4.41
N THR A 106 42.79 -5.35 -5.40
CA THR A 106 43.08 -6.64 -6.03
C THR A 106 44.56 -6.92 -5.95
N GLY A 107 44.93 -8.11 -5.48
CA GLY A 107 46.28 -8.65 -5.63
C GLY A 107 46.28 -9.78 -6.67
N SER A 108 47.27 -9.82 -7.56
CA SER A 108 47.44 -10.94 -8.50
C SER A 108 48.88 -11.43 -8.56
N ILE A 109 49.03 -12.68 -8.99
CA ILE A 109 50.31 -13.24 -9.39
C ILE A 109 50.11 -13.86 -10.77
N ASP A 110 50.83 -13.31 -11.74
CA ASP A 110 50.77 -13.65 -13.15
C ASP A 110 52.13 -14.19 -13.60
N LYS A 111 52.11 -15.15 -14.53
CA LYS A 111 53.34 -15.73 -15.08
C LYS A 111 53.22 -15.84 -16.59
N GLY A 112 54.34 -15.82 -17.27
CA GLY A 112 54.39 -16.09 -18.70
C GLY A 112 55.73 -16.68 -19.12
N GLN A 113 55.70 -17.31 -20.29
CA GLN A 113 56.88 -17.95 -20.85
C GLN A 113 56.79 -17.95 -22.37
N ASP A 114 57.82 -17.41 -23.01
CA ASP A 114 57.96 -17.46 -24.45
C ASP A 114 58.37 -18.89 -24.90
N TYR A 115 58.15 -19.16 -26.16
CA TYR A 115 58.58 -20.37 -26.85
C TYR A 115 59.54 -20.05 -28.00
N ARG A 116 59.77 -18.76 -28.29
CA ARG A 116 60.67 -18.29 -29.34
C ARG A 116 62.10 -18.15 -28.80
N ALA A 117 63.07 -18.50 -29.62
CA ALA A 117 64.47 -18.23 -29.36
C ALA A 117 64.78 -16.75 -29.62
N HIS A 118 65.33 -16.06 -28.63
CA HIS A 118 65.81 -14.69 -28.76
C HIS A 118 67.34 -14.65 -28.69
N ARG A 119 67.95 -13.63 -29.32
CA ARG A 119 69.40 -13.39 -29.32
C ARG A 119 69.64 -11.92 -29.02
N ASN A 120 70.71 -11.62 -28.29
CA ASN A 120 71.00 -10.27 -27.78
C ASN A 120 71.52 -9.29 -28.85
N SER A 121 71.30 -9.55 -30.14
CA SER A 121 71.54 -8.58 -31.21
C SER A 121 70.51 -7.44 -31.22
N VAL A 122 69.42 -7.59 -30.47
CA VAL A 122 68.38 -6.57 -30.25
C VAL A 122 68.29 -6.35 -28.74
N ASN A 123 69.16 -5.50 -28.22
CA ASN A 123 69.28 -5.20 -26.80
C ASN A 123 67.93 -4.59 -26.32
N PRO A 124 67.12 -5.24 -25.47
CA PRO A 124 65.92 -4.63 -24.89
C PRO A 124 66.37 -3.71 -23.74
N VAL A 125 67.25 -2.76 -24.02
CA VAL A 125 67.71 -1.80 -23.03
C VAL A 125 66.55 -0.84 -22.77
N PRO A 126 66.02 -0.78 -21.54
CA PRO A 126 65.05 0.23 -21.21
C PRO A 126 65.70 1.60 -21.42
N ALA A 127 64.96 2.55 -22.01
CA ALA A 127 65.46 3.91 -22.28
C ALA A 127 65.96 4.69 -21.03
N GLY A 128 65.82 4.12 -19.82
CA GLY A 128 66.17 4.72 -18.54
C GLY A 128 67.25 3.99 -17.72
N GLY A 129 67.99 3.01 -18.27
CA GLY A 129 69.17 2.43 -17.60
C GLY A 129 68.91 1.48 -16.42
N GLY A 130 67.81 0.70 -16.45
CA GLY A 130 67.49 -0.30 -15.43
C GLY A 130 68.25 -1.64 -15.58
N ALA A 131 68.05 -2.54 -14.61
CA ALA A 131 68.60 -3.90 -14.64
C ALA A 131 68.15 -4.65 -15.91
N ASN A 132 69.10 -5.24 -16.63
CA ASN A 132 68.82 -6.08 -17.81
C ASN A 132 69.53 -7.43 -17.65
N PRO A 133 68.90 -8.41 -16.96
CA PRO A 133 69.53 -9.71 -16.72
C PRO A 133 69.79 -10.49 -18.03
N TRP A 134 69.07 -10.18 -19.11
CA TRP A 134 69.28 -10.77 -20.43
C TRP A 134 70.62 -10.35 -21.06
N ALA A 135 71.28 -9.28 -20.58
CA ALA A 135 72.57 -8.84 -21.09
C ALA A 135 73.69 -9.88 -20.88
N ALA A 136 73.55 -10.78 -19.91
CA ALA A 136 74.50 -11.87 -19.66
C ALA A 136 74.56 -12.87 -20.84
N TYR A 137 73.48 -12.98 -21.62
CA TYR A 137 73.46 -13.73 -22.86
C TYR A 137 74.10 -12.85 -23.94
N GLY A 138 75.39 -13.06 -24.23
CA GLY A 138 76.07 -12.34 -25.31
C GLY A 138 75.38 -12.51 -26.67
N ALA A 139 75.83 -11.78 -27.70
CA ALA A 139 75.17 -11.72 -29.02
C ALA A 139 74.92 -13.09 -29.69
N ASN A 140 75.73 -14.10 -29.36
CA ASN A 140 75.66 -15.43 -29.97
C ASN A 140 74.83 -16.45 -29.15
N ASN A 141 74.49 -16.13 -27.91
CA ASN A 141 73.72 -17.03 -27.04
C ASN A 141 72.22 -16.83 -27.23
N ILE A 142 71.49 -17.94 -27.19
CA ILE A 142 70.03 -17.95 -27.24
C ILE A 142 69.51 -17.77 -25.81
N TYR A 143 68.42 -17.01 -25.64
CA TYR A 143 67.63 -16.98 -24.41
C TYR A 143 66.13 -17.04 -24.72
N VAL A 144 65.34 -17.38 -23.71
CA VAL A 144 63.87 -17.48 -23.82
C VAL A 144 63.22 -16.66 -22.70
N PRO A 145 62.62 -15.49 -23.02
CA PRO A 145 62.00 -14.62 -22.03
C PRO A 145 60.89 -15.31 -21.23
N ASN A 146 60.81 -14.96 -19.96
CA ASN A 146 59.74 -15.31 -19.03
C ASN A 146 59.53 -14.16 -18.05
N TYR A 147 58.42 -14.23 -17.34
CA TYR A 147 58.16 -13.33 -16.24
C TYR A 147 57.30 -14.00 -15.17
N LYS A 148 57.38 -13.41 -13.98
CA LYS A 148 56.47 -13.57 -12.87
C LYS A 148 56.20 -12.18 -12.33
N THR A 149 54.96 -11.74 -12.49
CA THR A 149 54.53 -10.40 -12.10
C THR A 149 53.60 -10.51 -10.91
N GLN A 150 53.93 -9.83 -9.82
CA GLN A 150 53.03 -9.65 -8.68
C GLN A 150 52.41 -8.27 -8.79
N THR A 151 51.09 -8.19 -8.77
CA THR A 151 50.40 -6.90 -8.84
C THR A 151 49.56 -6.62 -7.61
N HIS A 152 49.50 -5.34 -7.27
CA HIS A 152 48.59 -4.76 -6.29
C HIS A 152 47.87 -3.58 -6.96
N GLN A 153 46.57 -3.70 -7.15
CA GLN A 153 45.73 -2.71 -7.79
C GLN A 153 44.75 -2.12 -6.79
N LEU A 154 44.74 -0.79 -6.65
CA LEU A 154 43.68 -0.04 -5.99
C LEU A 154 42.83 0.64 -7.07
N SER A 155 41.53 0.37 -7.10
CA SER A 155 40.63 0.84 -8.16
C SER A 155 39.40 1.54 -7.60
N LEU A 156 38.91 2.51 -8.36
CA LEU A 156 37.64 3.17 -8.16
C LEU A 156 36.83 3.06 -9.45
N ASP A 157 35.81 2.19 -9.42
CA ASP A 157 34.98 1.83 -10.55
C ASP A 157 33.58 2.46 -10.44
N VAL A 158 33.07 2.97 -11.55
CA VAL A 158 31.65 3.28 -11.74
C VAL A 158 31.00 2.12 -12.49
N LEU A 159 29.92 1.58 -11.92
CA LEU A 159 29.18 0.45 -12.49
C LEU A 159 27.80 0.90 -12.91
N MET A 160 27.39 0.52 -14.12
CA MET A 160 26.07 0.76 -14.70
C MET A 160 25.32 -0.56 -14.85
N SER A 161 24.22 -0.72 -14.11
CA SER A 161 23.32 -1.87 -14.20
C SER A 161 22.39 -1.71 -15.41
N LEU A 162 22.33 -2.72 -16.27
CA LEU A 162 21.66 -2.67 -17.57
C LEU A 162 20.23 -3.20 -17.57
N ASN A 163 19.88 -4.07 -16.62
CA ASN A 163 18.61 -4.80 -16.61
C ASN A 163 17.81 -4.61 -15.29
N ASN A 164 18.09 -3.54 -14.56
CA ASN A 164 17.43 -3.19 -13.30
C ASN A 164 16.01 -2.62 -13.49
N ILE A 165 15.74 -1.99 -14.64
CA ILE A 165 14.41 -1.51 -15.02
C ILE A 165 13.68 -2.65 -15.73
N MET A 166 12.61 -3.14 -15.14
CA MET A 166 11.80 -4.23 -15.70
C MET A 166 10.33 -3.85 -15.72
N PHE A 167 9.70 -3.94 -16.88
CA PHE A 167 8.28 -3.60 -17.01
C PHE A 167 7.35 -4.75 -16.59
N TYR A 168 7.86 -5.99 -16.57
CA TYR A 168 7.04 -7.20 -16.40
C TYR A 168 7.37 -8.00 -15.14
N ARG A 169 8.25 -7.48 -14.26
CA ARG A 169 8.72 -8.20 -13.07
C ARG A 169 8.96 -7.24 -11.91
N ALA A 170 8.57 -7.66 -10.72
CA ALA A 170 8.70 -6.85 -9.52
C ALA A 170 10.14 -6.62 -9.05
N GLN A 171 11.00 -7.64 -9.14
CA GLN A 171 12.38 -7.56 -8.64
C GLN A 171 13.36 -8.31 -9.54
N PRO A 172 14.53 -7.72 -9.88
CA PRO A 172 15.56 -8.40 -10.66
C PRO A 172 16.21 -9.49 -9.82
N LYS A 173 16.31 -10.70 -10.39
CA LYS A 173 17.09 -11.81 -9.84
C LYS A 173 18.50 -11.89 -10.41
N ILE A 174 18.71 -11.27 -11.56
CA ILE A 174 19.98 -11.20 -12.28
C ILE A 174 20.25 -9.72 -12.52
N ASN A 175 21.48 -9.27 -12.25
CA ASN A 175 21.95 -7.95 -12.61
C ASN A 175 23.11 -8.08 -13.59
N TRP A 176 22.91 -7.69 -14.85
CA TRP A 176 24.01 -7.52 -15.79
C TRP A 176 24.46 -6.07 -15.73
N TYR A 177 25.74 -5.83 -15.52
CA TYR A 177 26.33 -4.51 -15.45
C TYR A 177 27.60 -4.40 -16.30
N VAL A 178 27.91 -3.17 -16.67
CA VAL A 178 29.21 -2.77 -17.21
C VAL A 178 29.92 -1.89 -16.20
N LEU A 179 31.24 -1.88 -16.23
CA LEU A 179 32.07 -1.06 -15.35
C LEU A 179 33.11 -0.29 -16.15
N ALA A 180 33.39 0.92 -15.68
CA ALA A 180 34.50 1.74 -16.11
C ALA A 180 35.12 2.41 -14.90
N GLY A 181 36.44 2.41 -14.80
CA GLY A 181 37.13 2.84 -13.59
C GLY A 181 38.52 3.37 -13.84
N TYR A 182 39.08 3.91 -12.77
CA TYR A 182 40.46 4.35 -12.70
C TYR A 182 41.18 3.58 -11.61
N SER A 183 42.40 3.15 -11.88
CA SER A 183 43.18 2.39 -10.92
C SER A 183 44.64 2.85 -10.83
N ILE A 184 45.21 2.59 -9.66
CA ILE A 184 46.63 2.69 -9.39
C ILE A 184 47.13 1.25 -9.24
N LEU A 185 48.03 0.87 -10.12
CA LEU A 185 48.63 -0.45 -10.22
C LEU A 185 50.08 -0.37 -9.76
N SER A 186 50.43 -1.14 -8.74
CA SER A 186 51.81 -1.45 -8.39
C SER A 186 52.13 -2.84 -8.90
N ALA A 187 53.14 -2.97 -9.74
CA ALA A 187 53.59 -4.26 -10.26
C ALA A 187 55.07 -4.48 -9.90
N ASP A 188 55.37 -5.63 -9.35
CA ASP A 188 56.73 -6.13 -9.15
C ASP A 188 56.96 -7.23 -10.18
N VAL A 189 57.99 -7.08 -11.01
CA VAL A 189 58.22 -7.94 -12.18
C VAL A 189 59.58 -8.59 -12.04
N ASP A 190 59.56 -9.90 -11.92
CA ASP A 190 60.74 -10.75 -11.82
C ASP A 190 60.84 -11.66 -13.05
N VAL A 191 62.08 -11.97 -13.44
CA VAL A 191 62.41 -12.92 -14.50
C VAL A 191 63.33 -14.00 -13.96
N ASP A 192 63.36 -15.13 -14.66
CA ASP A 192 64.26 -16.24 -14.38
C ASP A 192 65.14 -16.42 -15.63
N ALA A 193 66.22 -15.63 -15.60
CA ALA A 193 67.16 -15.43 -16.69
C ALA A 193 68.52 -16.06 -16.38
N LEU A 194 68.95 -16.08 -15.11
CA LEU A 194 70.18 -16.73 -14.65
C LEU A 194 69.79 -17.79 -13.62
N ASN A 195 70.63 -18.81 -13.45
CA ASN A 195 70.46 -19.77 -12.38
C ASN A 195 70.88 -19.19 -11.02
N GLY A 196 70.59 -19.92 -9.93
CA GLY A 196 70.99 -19.53 -8.57
C GLY A 196 72.49 -19.27 -8.31
N ASN A 197 73.40 -19.59 -9.24
CA ASN A 197 74.83 -19.23 -9.18
C ASN A 197 75.19 -17.99 -10.03
N GLY A 198 74.20 -17.34 -10.65
CA GLY A 198 74.38 -16.19 -11.55
C GLY A 198 74.87 -16.55 -12.95
N ALA A 199 74.82 -17.83 -13.36
CA ALA A 199 75.22 -18.28 -14.69
C ALA A 199 74.02 -18.39 -15.65
N ILE A 200 74.29 -18.25 -16.95
CA ILE A 200 73.26 -18.37 -18.00
C ILE A 200 72.76 -19.81 -18.17
N TYR A 201 71.52 -19.97 -18.61
CA TYR A 201 70.96 -21.24 -19.03
C TYR A 201 71.41 -21.61 -20.45
N ASP A 202 71.70 -22.89 -20.68
CA ASP A 202 72.04 -23.41 -22.00
C ASP A 202 70.79 -23.95 -22.72
N TYR A 203 70.34 -23.22 -23.74
CA TYR A 203 69.21 -23.60 -24.59
C TYR A 203 69.61 -24.27 -25.90
N SER A 204 70.90 -24.57 -26.13
CA SER A 204 71.40 -25.13 -27.39
C SER A 204 70.75 -26.49 -27.75
N GLY A 205 70.36 -27.27 -26.74
CA GLY A 205 69.67 -28.56 -26.90
C GLY A 205 68.17 -28.47 -27.21
N VAL A 206 67.58 -27.27 -27.24
CA VAL A 206 66.13 -27.09 -27.46
C VAL A 206 65.80 -27.03 -28.96
N ASN A 207 64.91 -27.89 -29.43
CA ASN A 207 64.39 -27.84 -30.80
C ASN A 207 63.29 -26.77 -30.96
N PHE A 208 63.69 -25.53 -31.22
CA PHE A 208 62.78 -24.39 -31.41
C PHE A 208 61.87 -24.47 -32.65
N ASN A 209 62.09 -25.43 -33.56
CA ASN A 209 61.22 -25.69 -34.71
C ASN A 209 60.12 -26.73 -34.41
N GLY A 210 60.11 -27.29 -33.21
CA GLY A 210 59.15 -28.31 -32.77
C GLY A 210 57.78 -27.76 -32.38
N LYS A 211 56.94 -28.64 -31.79
CA LYS A 211 55.65 -28.22 -31.24
C LYS A 211 55.85 -27.27 -30.06
N ARG A 212 55.02 -26.23 -29.96
CA ARG A 212 55.08 -25.21 -28.90
C ARG A 212 55.03 -25.80 -27.48
N SER A 213 54.24 -26.87 -27.27
CA SER A 213 54.16 -27.57 -25.99
C SER A 213 55.49 -28.18 -25.57
N ASP A 214 56.21 -28.75 -26.53
CA ASP A 214 57.44 -29.51 -26.29
C ASP A 214 58.59 -28.55 -26.04
N ILE A 215 58.64 -27.43 -26.79
CA ILE A 215 59.59 -26.33 -26.56
C ILE A 215 59.40 -25.74 -25.15
N ARG A 216 58.16 -25.40 -24.76
CA ARG A 216 57.89 -24.84 -23.43
C ARG A 216 58.28 -25.79 -22.31
N LYS A 217 58.05 -27.10 -22.50
CA LYS A 217 58.45 -28.12 -21.54
C LYS A 217 59.98 -28.19 -21.43
N ALA A 218 60.69 -28.30 -22.55
CA ALA A 218 62.15 -28.34 -22.56
C ALA A 218 62.78 -27.09 -21.92
N VAL A 219 62.27 -25.90 -22.24
CA VAL A 219 62.72 -24.63 -21.63
C VAL A 219 62.44 -24.60 -20.13
N LYS A 220 61.28 -25.12 -19.70
CA LYS A 220 60.93 -25.19 -18.27
C LYS A 220 61.82 -26.16 -17.51
N ASP A 221 62.20 -27.28 -18.11
CA ASP A 221 63.05 -28.30 -17.49
C ASP A 221 64.51 -27.83 -17.32
N ILE A 222 64.94 -26.81 -18.09
CA ILE A 222 66.29 -26.23 -18.01
C ILE A 222 66.41 -25.20 -16.87
N ARG A 223 65.33 -24.49 -16.54
CA ARG A 223 65.34 -23.41 -15.55
C ARG A 223 65.00 -23.90 -14.14
N ASP A 224 65.49 -23.20 -13.12
CA ASP A 224 65.17 -23.50 -11.72
C ASP A 224 63.77 -22.99 -11.30
N GLY A 225 63.27 -21.93 -11.96
CA GLY A 225 61.94 -21.38 -11.75
C GLY A 225 61.80 -20.52 -10.49
N ASP A 226 62.92 -19.99 -9.98
CA ASP A 226 62.96 -19.21 -8.74
C ASP A 226 62.60 -17.73 -8.96
N TYR A 227 62.78 -17.20 -10.17
CA TYR A 227 62.44 -15.81 -10.56
C TYR A 227 63.10 -14.78 -9.64
N GLU A 228 64.42 -14.84 -9.53
CA GLU A 228 65.20 -14.02 -8.60
C GLU A 228 65.82 -12.77 -9.24
N GLN A 229 65.72 -12.59 -10.56
CA GLN A 229 66.25 -11.41 -11.23
C GLN A 229 65.18 -10.36 -11.53
N ASN A 230 65.50 -9.12 -11.16
CA ASN A 230 64.70 -7.94 -11.51
C ASN A 230 64.54 -7.81 -13.04
N ALA A 231 63.29 -7.72 -13.50
CA ALA A 231 63.00 -7.52 -14.92
C ALA A 231 63.48 -6.16 -15.43
N PRO A 232 63.80 -6.04 -16.73
CA PRO A 232 63.90 -4.75 -17.39
C PRO A 232 62.65 -3.91 -17.16
N SER A 233 62.83 -2.64 -16.82
CA SER A 233 61.76 -1.71 -16.49
C SER A 233 62.01 -0.34 -17.10
N GLU A 234 60.98 0.30 -17.64
CA GLU A 234 61.03 1.70 -18.09
C GLU A 234 61.09 2.72 -16.93
N GLY A 235 61.21 2.25 -15.67
CA GLY A 235 61.16 3.10 -14.48
C GLY A 235 59.75 3.67 -14.22
N ASN A 236 59.59 4.56 -13.24
CA ASN A 236 58.31 5.24 -13.03
C ASN A 236 58.25 6.53 -13.85
N ARG A 237 57.13 6.78 -14.55
CA ARG A 237 56.85 8.07 -15.20
C ARG A 237 56.73 9.23 -14.19
N LEU A 238 56.46 8.90 -12.93
CA LEU A 238 56.33 9.82 -11.79
C LEU A 238 57.30 9.40 -10.69
N SER A 239 58.08 10.34 -10.15
CA SER A 239 59.06 10.10 -9.08
C SER A 239 58.41 9.91 -7.71
N LEU A 240 57.48 8.96 -7.57
CA LEU A 240 57.06 8.45 -6.26
C LEU A 240 58.04 7.35 -5.83
N GLY A 241 58.55 7.47 -4.60
CA GLY A 241 59.64 6.67 -4.04
C GLY A 241 59.46 5.17 -4.30
N ARG A 242 60.54 4.54 -4.78
CA ARG A 242 60.61 3.12 -5.11
C ARG A 242 61.05 2.35 -3.86
N HIS A 243 60.44 1.21 -3.57
CA HIS A 243 60.96 0.32 -2.52
C HIS A 243 62.08 -0.57 -3.08
N ASN A 244 61.96 -0.99 -4.35
CA ASN A 244 62.95 -1.78 -5.11
C ASN A 244 63.11 -1.27 -6.56
N ASP A 245 64.20 -1.66 -7.24
CA ASP A 245 64.60 -1.16 -8.57
C ASP A 245 63.77 -1.65 -9.77
N ASN A 246 62.86 -2.62 -9.58
CA ASN A 246 61.97 -3.19 -10.61
C ASN A 246 60.48 -2.90 -10.40
N GLN A 247 60.09 -2.28 -9.28
CA GLN A 247 58.71 -1.93 -9.01
C GLN A 247 58.21 -0.83 -9.97
N LEU A 248 57.05 -1.10 -10.57
CA LEU A 248 56.32 -0.26 -11.51
C LEU A 248 55.07 0.29 -10.83
N LEU A 249 54.98 1.61 -10.68
CA LEU A 249 53.74 2.29 -10.29
C LEU A 249 53.09 2.90 -11.52
N ARG A 250 51.86 2.51 -11.83
CA ARG A 250 51.12 2.93 -13.03
C ARG A 250 49.73 3.38 -12.69
N HIS A 251 49.29 4.42 -13.40
CA HIS A 251 47.88 4.72 -13.53
C HIS A 251 47.32 3.85 -14.64
N ALA A 252 46.12 3.32 -14.42
CA ALA A 252 45.45 2.48 -15.39
C ALA A 252 43.97 2.84 -15.51
N LEU A 253 43.41 2.52 -16.67
CA LEU A 253 41.97 2.59 -16.90
C LEU A 253 41.40 1.18 -16.90
N ASP A 254 40.29 1.04 -16.20
CA ASP A 254 39.60 -0.22 -16.02
C ASP A 254 38.32 -0.23 -16.85
N LEU A 255 38.06 -1.30 -17.58
CA LEU A 255 36.81 -1.54 -18.31
C LEU A 255 36.38 -2.99 -18.11
N GLY A 256 35.08 -3.24 -18.02
CA GLY A 256 34.62 -4.60 -17.83
C GLY A 256 33.12 -4.78 -17.83
N THR A 257 32.71 -6.02 -17.61
CA THR A 257 31.32 -6.40 -17.48
C THR A 257 31.17 -7.54 -16.48
N GLY A 258 30.03 -7.60 -15.82
CA GLY A 258 29.74 -8.69 -14.91
C GLY A 258 28.26 -8.99 -14.82
N VAL A 259 27.98 -10.22 -14.41
CA VAL A 259 26.63 -10.71 -14.14
C VAL A 259 26.58 -11.15 -12.69
N ALA A 260 25.69 -10.54 -11.91
CA ALA A 260 25.40 -10.93 -10.54
C ALA A 260 24.06 -11.65 -10.45
N PHE A 261 24.00 -12.66 -9.61
CA PHE A 261 22.83 -13.48 -9.31
C PHE A 261 22.44 -13.25 -7.86
N LYS A 262 21.21 -12.78 -7.64
CA LYS A 262 20.66 -12.56 -6.30
C LYS A 262 20.29 -13.90 -5.68
N VAL A 263 20.95 -14.25 -4.59
CA VAL A 263 20.66 -15.47 -3.82
C VAL A 263 19.72 -15.15 -2.66
N SER A 264 19.98 -14.05 -1.94
CA SER A 264 19.11 -13.53 -0.89
C SER A 264 19.18 -12.01 -0.82
N LYS A 265 18.39 -11.39 0.07
CA LYS A 265 18.48 -9.94 0.32
C LYS A 265 19.85 -9.49 0.84
N ARG A 266 20.63 -10.42 1.41
CA ARG A 266 21.94 -10.15 2.02
C ARG A 266 23.11 -10.73 1.24
N PHE A 267 22.88 -11.54 0.23
CA PHE A 267 23.93 -12.29 -0.44
C PHE A 267 23.66 -12.43 -1.93
N ASN A 268 24.68 -12.15 -2.74
CA ASN A 268 24.66 -12.39 -4.17
C ASN A 268 26.01 -12.92 -4.65
N ILE A 269 25.98 -13.64 -5.76
CA ILE A 269 27.17 -14.24 -6.39
C ILE A 269 27.31 -13.62 -7.77
N GLY A 270 28.51 -13.19 -8.16
CA GLY A 270 28.78 -12.61 -9.45
C GLY A 270 29.90 -13.30 -10.21
N ILE A 271 29.88 -13.15 -11.53
CA ILE A 271 31.01 -13.41 -12.40
C ILE A 271 31.32 -12.11 -13.11
N GLU A 272 32.57 -11.69 -13.12
CA GLU A 272 33.01 -10.43 -13.70
C GLU A 272 34.28 -10.63 -14.53
N GLU A 273 34.33 -9.99 -15.68
CA GLU A 273 35.53 -9.81 -16.48
C GLU A 273 35.94 -8.35 -16.40
N LYS A 274 37.18 -8.11 -15.93
CA LYS A 274 37.77 -6.78 -15.81
C LYS A 274 39.07 -6.71 -16.60
N VAL A 275 39.15 -5.77 -17.53
CA VAL A 275 40.36 -5.47 -18.31
C VAL A 275 40.95 -4.16 -17.80
N THR A 276 42.21 -4.18 -17.41
CA THR A 276 42.97 -3.03 -16.90
C THR A 276 44.03 -2.64 -17.95
N MET A 277 44.06 -1.36 -18.31
CA MET A 277 44.98 -0.79 -19.30
C MET A 277 45.97 0.15 -18.60
N PRO A 278 47.17 -0.32 -18.22
CA PRO A 278 48.18 0.48 -17.52
C PRO A 278 49.09 1.32 -18.43
N PHE A 279 48.92 1.22 -19.75
CA PHE A 279 49.67 1.98 -20.76
C PHE A 279 51.20 1.83 -20.67
N THR A 280 51.66 0.65 -20.25
CA THR A 280 53.07 0.23 -20.17
C THR A 280 53.32 -0.96 -21.10
N ALA A 281 54.58 -1.17 -21.50
CA ALA A 281 55.03 -2.31 -22.32
C ALA A 281 55.94 -3.27 -21.53
N TYR A 282 55.98 -3.12 -20.20
CA TYR A 282 56.91 -3.82 -19.31
C TYR A 282 56.16 -4.56 -18.19
N LEU A 283 54.86 -4.83 -18.36
CA LEU A 283 54.10 -5.59 -17.35
C LEU A 283 54.48 -7.08 -17.38
N ASP A 284 55.03 -7.54 -18.50
CA ASP A 284 55.63 -8.85 -18.71
C ASP A 284 57.17 -8.82 -18.69
N GLY A 285 57.78 -7.68 -18.31
CA GLY A 285 59.24 -7.53 -18.24
C GLY A 285 59.97 -7.50 -19.58
N TYR A 286 59.26 -7.50 -20.72
CA TYR A 286 59.88 -7.53 -22.05
C TYR A 286 59.11 -6.66 -23.06
N ALA A 287 59.63 -5.46 -23.31
CA ALA A 287 59.10 -4.61 -24.37
C ALA A 287 59.46 -5.15 -25.76
N GLY A 288 58.46 -5.39 -26.59
CA GLY A 288 58.66 -5.74 -28.01
C GLY A 288 59.44 -4.66 -28.79
N PRO A 289 59.88 -4.97 -30.02
CA PRO A 289 60.68 -4.04 -30.85
C PRO A 289 60.05 -2.64 -30.92
N GLY A 290 60.77 -1.62 -30.46
CA GLY A 290 60.31 -0.22 -30.45
C GLY A 290 59.30 0.17 -29.37
N GLY A 291 58.96 -0.72 -28.41
CA GLY A 291 58.03 -0.41 -27.31
C GLY A 291 56.59 -0.10 -27.74
N ALA A 292 56.23 -0.53 -28.96
CA ALA A 292 54.97 -0.20 -29.63
C ALA A 292 53.76 -0.97 -29.06
N THR A 293 53.95 -2.19 -28.57
CA THR A 293 52.89 -2.99 -27.94
C THR A 293 52.73 -2.58 -26.49
N LYS A 294 51.51 -2.23 -26.07
CA LYS A 294 51.17 -1.98 -24.67
C LYS A 294 50.50 -3.20 -24.09
N ASP A 295 50.93 -3.60 -22.92
CA ASP A 295 50.39 -4.75 -22.22
C ASP A 295 49.08 -4.35 -21.54
N PHE A 296 48.15 -5.28 -21.49
CA PHE A 296 46.93 -5.14 -20.73
C PHE A 296 46.70 -6.37 -19.86
N TYR A 297 45.95 -6.15 -18.78
CA TYR A 297 45.68 -7.13 -17.77
C TYR A 297 44.21 -7.53 -17.86
N SER A 298 43.91 -8.83 -17.92
CA SER A 298 42.56 -9.39 -17.93
C SER A 298 42.36 -10.22 -16.67
N TYR A 299 41.23 -10.00 -16.00
CA TYR A 299 40.89 -10.65 -14.75
C TYR A 299 39.45 -11.13 -14.76
N THR A 300 39.30 -12.44 -14.98
CA THR A 300 38.03 -13.15 -14.88
C THR A 300 37.86 -13.65 -13.45
N ASN A 301 36.88 -13.12 -12.73
CA ASN A 301 36.69 -13.40 -11.32
C ASN A 301 35.28 -13.84 -10.95
N VAL A 302 35.19 -14.65 -9.90
CA VAL A 302 33.94 -14.96 -9.20
C VAL A 302 33.89 -14.09 -7.96
N ARG A 303 32.74 -13.46 -7.72
CA ARG A 303 32.50 -12.52 -6.63
C ARG A 303 31.46 -13.08 -5.67
N PHE A 304 31.75 -13.02 -4.38
CA PHE A 304 30.84 -13.32 -3.29
C PHE A 304 30.54 -12.03 -2.54
N ASN A 305 29.30 -11.57 -2.65
CA ASN A 305 28.93 -10.22 -2.23
C ASN A 305 27.92 -10.27 -1.09
N PHE A 306 28.21 -9.54 -0.02
CA PHE A 306 27.41 -9.46 1.19
C PHE A 306 26.86 -8.04 1.37
N ASN A 307 25.54 -7.90 1.44
CA ASN A 307 24.92 -6.61 1.70
C ASN A 307 24.94 -6.31 3.21
N LEU A 308 25.60 -5.21 3.57
CA LEU A 308 25.82 -4.72 4.91
C LEU A 308 24.87 -3.57 5.27
N GLY A 309 24.30 -3.65 6.47
CA GLY A 309 23.48 -2.60 7.08
C GLY A 309 22.18 -3.14 7.67
N ASN A 310 21.64 -2.43 8.67
CA ASN A 310 20.40 -2.81 9.34
C ASN A 310 19.20 -2.77 8.37
N PRO A 311 18.54 -3.91 8.07
CA PRO A 311 17.38 -3.96 7.17
C PRO A 311 16.18 -3.14 7.65
N SER A 312 16.06 -2.90 8.96
CA SER A 312 15.00 -2.06 9.52
C SER A 312 15.17 -0.58 9.15
N LYS A 313 16.35 -0.14 8.73
CA LYS A 313 16.61 1.27 8.34
C LYS A 313 17.14 1.42 6.91
N ARG A 314 17.40 0.31 6.22
CA ARG A 314 18.03 0.33 4.89
C ARG A 314 17.43 -0.75 4.01
N VAL A 315 17.17 -0.37 2.77
CA VAL A 315 16.76 -1.28 1.70
C VAL A 315 17.99 -1.96 1.10
N GLU A 316 17.77 -3.01 0.32
CA GLU A 316 18.81 -3.65 -0.47
C GLU A 316 19.47 -2.65 -1.43
N PRO A 317 20.66 -2.94 -2.00
CA PRO A 317 21.22 -2.09 -3.04
C PRO A 317 20.20 -1.79 -4.15
N LEU A 318 20.11 -0.54 -4.57
CA LEU A 318 18.99 -0.07 -5.42
C LEU A 318 18.96 -0.71 -6.81
N TRP A 319 20.08 -1.25 -7.30
CA TRP A 319 20.09 -2.02 -8.55
C TRP A 319 19.34 -3.37 -8.42
N TRP A 320 19.05 -3.82 -7.20
CA TRP A 320 18.19 -4.98 -6.93
C TRP A 320 16.71 -4.60 -6.75
N ILE A 321 16.37 -3.32 -6.89
CA ILE A 321 15.01 -2.79 -6.70
C ILE A 321 14.55 -2.19 -8.02
N ASN A 322 13.42 -2.69 -8.52
CA ASN A 322 12.79 -2.13 -9.71
C ASN A 322 12.16 -0.77 -9.34
N PRO A 323 12.56 0.34 -9.98
CA PRO A 323 11.97 1.65 -9.72
C PRO A 323 10.49 1.74 -10.09
N LEU A 324 9.99 0.87 -10.98
CA LEU A 324 8.60 0.87 -11.43
C LEU A 324 7.65 0.11 -10.49
N GLU A 325 8.20 -0.68 -9.56
CA GLU A 325 7.40 -1.53 -8.66
C GLU A 325 6.36 -0.74 -7.88
N TYR A 326 6.74 0.43 -7.38
CA TYR A 326 5.83 1.29 -6.65
C TYR A 326 4.61 1.68 -7.50
N ALA A 327 4.85 2.23 -8.70
CA ALA A 327 3.78 2.69 -9.58
C ALA A 327 2.84 1.55 -9.98
N TYR A 328 3.36 0.37 -10.33
CA TYR A 328 2.51 -0.79 -10.63
C TYR A 328 1.73 -1.29 -9.42
N SER A 329 2.33 -1.30 -8.22
CA SER A 329 1.65 -1.70 -7.00
C SER A 329 0.51 -0.74 -6.63
N GLU A 330 0.72 0.56 -6.85
CA GLU A 330 -0.25 1.61 -6.57
C GLU A 330 -1.41 1.60 -7.56
N LEU A 331 -1.15 1.26 -8.83
CA LEU A 331 -2.20 1.07 -9.84
C LEU A 331 -3.07 -0.17 -9.57
N ASN A 332 -2.48 -1.24 -9.06
CA ASN A 332 -3.20 -2.48 -8.75
C ASN A 332 -4.00 -2.38 -7.43
N ALA A 333 -3.44 -1.70 -6.43
CA ALA A 333 -4.05 -1.53 -5.12
C ALA A 333 -3.73 -0.11 -4.59
N PRO A 334 -4.55 0.90 -4.94
CA PRO A 334 -4.29 2.29 -4.57
C PRO A 334 -4.35 2.47 -3.05
N ARG A 335 -3.26 2.96 -2.48
CA ARG A 335 -3.09 3.30 -1.04
C ARG A 335 -2.77 4.77 -0.82
N HIS A 336 -2.13 5.40 -1.80
CA HIS A 336 -1.64 6.78 -1.81
C HIS A 336 -2.16 7.57 -3.03
N MET A 337 -2.80 6.92 -4.00
CA MET A 337 -3.44 7.59 -5.12
C MET A 337 -4.68 8.36 -4.66
N LYS A 338 -4.77 9.65 -5.02
CA LYS A 338 -5.99 10.46 -4.90
C LYS A 338 -6.99 9.99 -5.96
N LEU A 339 -7.89 9.09 -5.57
CA LEU A 339 -9.02 8.72 -6.41
C LEU A 339 -10.10 9.80 -6.29
N PRO A 340 -10.71 10.24 -7.40
CA PRO A 340 -11.87 11.11 -7.32
C PRO A 340 -12.97 10.38 -6.54
N THR A 341 -13.67 11.10 -5.68
CA THR A 341 -14.89 10.58 -5.05
C THR A 341 -15.83 10.14 -6.17
N PRO A 342 -16.29 8.88 -6.20
CA PRO A 342 -17.29 8.46 -7.19
C PRO A 342 -18.51 9.38 -7.04
N VAL A 343 -18.80 10.15 -8.08
CA VAL A 343 -20.02 10.94 -8.15
C VAL A 343 -21.13 9.96 -8.49
N LEU A 344 -21.97 9.68 -7.51
CA LEU A 344 -23.18 8.93 -7.70
C LEU A 344 -24.32 9.96 -7.85
N PRO A 345 -24.90 10.12 -9.05
CA PRO A 345 -26.03 11.02 -9.22
C PRO A 345 -27.23 10.54 -8.41
N ASP A 346 -27.99 11.51 -7.94
CA ASP A 346 -29.26 11.37 -7.22
C ASP A 346 -30.17 12.43 -7.87
N ALA A 347 -31.00 11.98 -8.81
CA ALA A 347 -31.76 12.85 -9.70
C ALA A 347 -32.99 13.47 -9.01
N ASP A 348 -33.60 12.77 -8.07
CA ASP A 348 -34.81 13.19 -7.36
C ASP A 348 -34.53 13.73 -5.94
N GLY A 349 -33.31 13.51 -5.42
CA GLY A 349 -32.81 14.10 -4.18
C GLY A 349 -33.35 13.40 -2.93
N ASP A 350 -33.74 12.14 -3.04
CA ASP A 350 -34.31 11.36 -1.94
C ASP A 350 -33.24 10.78 -0.99
N GLY A 351 -31.96 10.88 -1.36
CA GLY A 351 -30.81 10.38 -0.59
C GLY A 351 -30.31 9.00 -1.01
N VAL A 352 -30.95 8.36 -1.99
CA VAL A 352 -30.53 7.11 -2.63
C VAL A 352 -30.10 7.42 -4.06
N THR A 353 -28.88 7.00 -4.40
CA THR A 353 -28.32 7.29 -5.73
C THR A 353 -29.04 6.50 -6.82
N ASP A 354 -29.19 7.06 -8.02
CA ASP A 354 -29.97 6.49 -9.15
C ASP A 354 -29.69 4.99 -9.44
N GLN A 355 -28.46 4.52 -9.21
CA GLN A 355 -28.07 3.13 -9.43
C GLN A 355 -28.67 2.13 -8.42
N PHE A 356 -29.12 2.62 -7.27
CA PHE A 356 -29.72 1.84 -6.18
C PHE A 356 -31.18 2.21 -5.94
N ASP A 357 -31.64 3.30 -6.53
CA ASP A 357 -33.00 3.78 -6.46
C ASP A 357 -33.94 2.96 -7.37
N ARG A 358 -35.06 2.52 -6.79
CA ARG A 358 -36.12 1.77 -7.47
C ARG A 358 -37.29 2.65 -7.89
N GLU A 359 -37.41 3.87 -7.37
CA GLU A 359 -38.43 4.85 -7.70
C GLU A 359 -37.76 6.17 -8.17
N PRO A 360 -37.26 6.24 -9.43
CA PRO A 360 -36.40 7.33 -9.94
C PRO A 360 -37.01 8.75 -9.99
N ASN A 361 -38.23 8.92 -9.47
CA ASN A 361 -38.96 10.18 -9.47
C ASN A 361 -39.73 10.35 -8.15
N THR A 362 -39.10 9.99 -7.03
CA THR A 362 -39.70 10.21 -5.72
C THR A 362 -39.84 11.72 -5.46
N PRO A 363 -41.03 12.20 -5.04
CA PRO A 363 -41.21 13.62 -4.76
C PRO A 363 -40.28 14.11 -3.65
N ALA A 364 -39.68 15.29 -3.84
CA ALA A 364 -38.76 15.89 -2.87
C ALA A 364 -39.39 16.00 -1.46
N GLY A 365 -38.74 15.37 -0.47
CA GLY A 365 -39.18 15.36 0.92
C GLY A 365 -40.06 14.16 1.32
N ALA A 366 -40.39 13.26 0.39
CA ALA A 366 -41.01 11.99 0.74
C ALA A 366 -39.99 11.09 1.47
N PRO A 367 -40.36 10.47 2.61
CA PRO A 367 -39.50 9.51 3.28
C PRO A 367 -39.35 8.26 2.41
N VAL A 368 -38.13 7.84 2.12
CA VAL A 368 -37.81 6.63 1.35
C VAL A 368 -37.10 5.58 2.20
N ASP A 369 -37.13 4.33 1.72
CA ASP A 369 -36.35 3.23 2.28
C ASP A 369 -34.90 3.20 1.75
N VAL A 370 -34.14 2.17 2.10
CA VAL A 370 -32.74 2.01 1.64
C VAL A 370 -32.59 1.73 0.14
N HIS A 371 -33.70 1.57 -0.58
CA HIS A 371 -33.77 1.31 -2.02
C HIS A 371 -34.43 2.46 -2.80
N GLY A 372 -34.67 3.61 -2.17
CA GLY A 372 -35.33 4.76 -2.82
C GLY A 372 -36.83 4.56 -3.05
N VAL A 373 -37.44 3.54 -2.44
CA VAL A 373 -38.90 3.34 -2.54
C VAL A 373 -39.57 4.19 -1.49
N ALA A 374 -40.60 4.94 -1.89
CA ALA A 374 -41.40 5.70 -0.94
C ALA A 374 -41.94 4.81 0.19
N ARG A 375 -41.73 5.26 1.42
CA ARG A 375 -42.08 4.51 2.62
C ARG A 375 -43.60 4.35 2.72
N ASP A 376 -44.04 3.12 2.96
CA ASP A 376 -45.42 2.73 3.25
C ASP A 376 -45.38 2.00 4.62
N THR A 377 -45.84 2.69 5.66
CA THR A 377 -45.65 2.27 7.05
C THR A 377 -46.61 1.15 7.47
N ASP A 378 -47.81 1.10 6.92
CA ASP A 378 -48.85 0.12 7.27
C ASP A 378 -49.09 -0.94 6.19
N GLY A 379 -48.50 -0.77 5.01
CA GLY A 379 -48.50 -1.73 3.91
C GLY A 379 -49.82 -1.77 3.15
N ASP A 380 -50.62 -0.70 3.21
CA ASP A 380 -51.92 -0.61 2.54
C ASP A 380 -51.81 -0.33 1.02
N GLY A 381 -50.60 -0.02 0.54
CA GLY A 381 -50.28 0.26 -0.86
C GLY A 381 -50.26 1.74 -1.23
N VAL A 382 -50.51 2.64 -0.28
CA VAL A 382 -50.40 4.10 -0.42
C VAL A 382 -49.17 4.59 0.35
N PRO A 383 -48.17 5.20 -0.32
CA PRO A 383 -47.01 5.71 0.40
C PRO A 383 -47.38 6.78 1.45
N ASP A 384 -46.63 6.82 2.57
CA ASP A 384 -46.81 7.70 3.73
C ASP A 384 -47.00 9.18 3.36
N TYR A 385 -46.40 9.63 2.25
CA TYR A 385 -46.48 11.03 1.81
C TYR A 385 -47.80 11.37 1.08
N LYS A 386 -48.56 10.37 0.63
CA LYS A 386 -49.90 10.48 0.03
C LYS A 386 -51.00 9.98 0.96
N ASP A 387 -50.64 9.20 1.96
CA ASP A 387 -51.56 8.61 2.92
C ASP A 387 -52.06 9.64 3.95
N LYS A 388 -53.39 9.80 4.04
CA LYS A 388 -54.05 10.64 5.05
C LYS A 388 -54.18 9.95 6.40
N GLU A 389 -54.15 8.62 6.44
CA GLU A 389 -54.24 7.77 7.63
C GLU A 389 -52.99 6.90 7.76
N LEU A 390 -51.86 7.49 8.18
CA LEU A 390 -50.52 6.87 8.34
C LEU A 390 -50.48 5.47 9.01
N ILE A 391 -51.54 5.09 9.73
CA ILE A 391 -51.77 3.73 10.21
C ILE A 391 -53.27 3.40 10.03
N THR A 392 -53.62 2.75 8.93
CA THR A 392 -54.92 2.16 8.71
C THR A 392 -55.00 0.78 9.39
N PRO A 393 -55.96 0.54 10.28
CA PRO A 393 -56.15 -0.78 10.86
C PRO A 393 -56.51 -1.82 9.79
N THR A 394 -55.93 -3.02 9.86
CA THR A 394 -56.13 -4.10 8.86
C THR A 394 -57.59 -4.48 8.63
N TYR A 395 -58.48 -4.24 9.61
CA TYR A 395 -59.93 -4.50 9.49
C TYR A 395 -60.68 -3.45 8.64
N CYS A 396 -60.03 -2.34 8.29
CA CYS A 396 -60.57 -1.28 7.42
C CYS A 396 -60.03 -1.36 5.98
N ALA A 397 -59.19 -2.35 5.67
CA ALA A 397 -58.71 -2.61 4.31
C ALA A 397 -59.82 -3.27 3.44
N PRO A 398 -59.91 -2.98 2.13
CA PRO A 398 -59.01 -2.14 1.32
C PRO A 398 -59.28 -0.63 1.48
N VAL A 399 -58.20 0.16 1.40
CA VAL A 399 -58.23 1.63 1.43
C VAL A 399 -58.60 2.23 0.07
N ASP A 400 -58.94 3.52 0.06
CA ASP A 400 -59.07 4.29 -1.18
C ASP A 400 -57.74 4.94 -1.62
N ALA A 401 -57.77 5.75 -2.68
CA ALA A 401 -56.56 6.37 -3.25
C ALA A 401 -55.87 7.39 -2.31
N ASP A 402 -56.53 7.79 -1.21
CA ASP A 402 -55.99 8.68 -0.19
C ASP A 402 -55.51 7.93 1.07
N GLY A 403 -55.49 6.59 1.06
CA GLY A 403 -55.12 5.76 2.21
C GLY A 403 -56.21 5.64 3.28
N VAL A 404 -57.45 6.08 3.01
CA VAL A 404 -58.52 6.04 4.02
C VAL A 404 -59.23 4.69 4.00
N GLY A 405 -59.24 4.00 5.15
CA GLY A 405 -59.87 2.68 5.31
C GLY A 405 -61.40 2.72 5.31
N LYS A 406 -62.03 1.76 4.61
CA LYS A 406 -63.48 1.51 4.70
C LYS A 406 -63.79 0.62 5.90
N CYS A 407 -63.79 1.20 7.08
CA CYS A 407 -64.14 0.47 8.30
C CYS A 407 -65.62 0.02 8.25
N PRO A 408 -65.92 -1.27 8.46
CA PRO A 408 -67.30 -1.72 8.61
C PRO A 408 -67.91 -1.17 9.90
N ASP A 409 -69.13 -0.64 9.81
CA ASP A 409 -69.83 -0.08 10.97
C ASP A 409 -69.93 -1.12 12.11
N PRO A 410 -69.59 -0.75 13.37
CA PRO A 410 -69.71 -1.65 14.50
C PRO A 410 -71.17 -2.10 14.69
N GLU A 411 -71.38 -3.35 15.14
CA GLU A 411 -72.73 -3.93 15.31
C GLU A 411 -73.68 -3.11 16.19
N CYS A 412 -73.15 -2.21 17.03
CA CYS A 412 -73.94 -1.29 17.84
C CYS A 412 -74.74 -0.26 17.03
N CYS A 413 -74.38 0.01 15.77
CA CYS A 413 -74.99 1.06 14.94
C CYS A 413 -76.09 0.57 13.99
N LYS A 414 -76.24 -0.75 13.78
CA LYS A 414 -77.30 -1.31 12.89
C LYS A 414 -78.73 -1.07 13.39
N ASN A 415 -78.92 -0.69 14.66
CA ASN A 415 -80.23 -0.57 15.30
C ASN A 415 -80.50 0.81 15.92
N ILE A 416 -79.93 1.90 15.41
CA ILE A 416 -80.36 3.25 15.82
C ILE A 416 -81.67 3.56 15.10
N GLN A 417 -82.78 3.23 15.76
CA GLN A 417 -84.14 3.65 15.39
C GLN A 417 -84.26 5.19 15.52
N PRO A 418 -85.12 5.84 14.72
CA PRO A 418 -85.21 7.29 14.67
C PRO A 418 -85.62 7.92 16.02
N LYS A 419 -84.87 8.98 16.35
CA LYS A 419 -85.04 10.02 17.38
C LYS A 419 -86.48 10.16 17.92
N ALA A 420 -86.69 9.79 19.19
CA ALA A 420 -87.92 10.06 19.92
C ALA A 420 -88.14 11.58 20.05
N THR A 421 -89.26 12.07 19.55
CA THR A 421 -89.72 13.46 19.73
C THR A 421 -90.07 13.69 21.19
N CYS A 422 -89.44 14.67 21.84
CA CYS A 422 -89.65 14.98 23.25
C CYS A 422 -91.10 15.34 23.62
N SER A 423 -91.94 15.68 22.62
CA SER A 423 -93.34 16.08 22.79
C SER A 423 -94.31 14.98 23.28
N SER A 424 -93.90 13.71 23.33
CA SER A 424 -94.75 12.61 23.86
C SER A 424 -94.46 12.22 25.31
N LEU A 425 -93.55 12.93 26.00
CA LEU A 425 -93.25 12.63 27.41
C LEU A 425 -94.38 13.13 28.31
N VAL A 426 -95.05 12.20 28.98
CA VAL A 426 -96.04 12.51 30.04
C VAL A 426 -95.28 12.59 31.37
N LEU A 427 -95.10 13.80 31.89
CA LEU A 427 -94.46 14.03 33.18
C LEU A 427 -95.54 14.37 34.23
N PRO A 428 -95.61 13.65 35.37
CA PRO A 428 -96.57 13.93 36.42
C PRO A 428 -96.29 15.26 37.14
N SER A 429 -97.35 15.99 37.47
CA SER A 429 -97.28 17.18 38.31
C SER A 429 -97.00 16.83 39.78
N VAL A 430 -96.29 17.72 40.46
CA VAL A 430 -95.93 17.57 41.88
C VAL A 430 -96.72 18.55 42.73
N SER A 431 -97.32 18.06 43.82
CA SER A 431 -98.10 18.89 44.74
C SER A 431 -97.33 19.22 46.04
N PHE A 432 -97.58 20.41 46.58
CA PHE A 432 -97.03 20.93 47.82
C PHE A 432 -98.15 21.22 48.82
N LYS A 433 -97.91 20.92 50.10
CA LYS A 433 -98.88 21.16 51.17
C LYS A 433 -98.72 22.57 51.77
N GLY A 434 -99.77 23.39 51.72
CA GLY A 434 -99.83 24.68 52.41
C GLY A 434 -98.76 25.67 51.93
N SER A 435 -97.92 26.17 52.84
CA SER A 435 -96.79 27.08 52.54
C SER A 435 -95.43 26.35 52.43
N ALA A 436 -95.42 25.01 52.38
CA ALA A 436 -94.18 24.25 52.29
C ALA A 436 -93.43 24.51 50.98
N THR A 437 -92.11 24.70 51.08
CA THR A 437 -91.18 24.83 49.94
C THR A 437 -90.22 23.64 49.81
N LYS A 438 -90.27 22.69 50.75
CA LYS A 438 -89.49 21.44 50.69
C LYS A 438 -90.31 20.34 50.00
N VAL A 439 -89.66 19.56 49.15
CA VAL A 439 -90.25 18.40 48.47
C VAL A 439 -90.50 17.27 49.50
N SER A 440 -91.75 16.80 49.61
CA SER A 440 -92.13 15.67 50.50
C SER A 440 -91.59 14.33 49.99
N ASN A 441 -91.52 13.31 50.85
CA ASN A 441 -91.04 11.98 50.46
C ASN A 441 -91.88 11.36 49.32
N ASP A 442 -93.19 11.59 49.30
CA ASP A 442 -94.07 11.13 48.22
C ASP A 442 -93.77 11.84 46.89
N ALA A 443 -93.51 13.15 46.93
CA ALA A 443 -93.09 13.92 45.77
C ALA A 443 -91.70 13.52 45.25
N GLN A 444 -90.80 13.11 46.14
CA GLN A 444 -89.48 12.59 45.75
C GLN A 444 -89.59 11.28 44.95
N ALA A 445 -90.52 10.39 45.30
CA ALA A 445 -90.75 9.16 44.55
C ALA A 445 -91.25 9.44 43.12
N ILE A 446 -92.12 10.46 42.97
CA ILE A 446 -92.61 10.93 41.65
C ILE A 446 -91.47 11.57 40.85
N LEU A 447 -90.64 12.40 41.48
CA LEU A 447 -89.49 13.02 40.80
C LEU A 447 -88.41 12.00 40.40
N ALA A 448 -88.28 10.88 41.11
CA ALA A 448 -87.39 9.79 40.71
C ALA A 448 -87.84 9.11 39.41
N SER A 449 -89.16 8.92 39.19
CA SER A 449 -89.67 8.37 37.93
C SER A 449 -89.54 9.35 36.77
N VAL A 450 -89.75 10.64 37.03
CA VAL A 450 -89.46 11.73 36.09
C VAL A 450 -87.98 11.71 35.70
N ALA A 451 -87.07 11.60 36.67
CA ALA A 451 -85.63 11.55 36.40
C ALA A 451 -85.21 10.33 35.56
N ALA A 452 -85.81 9.15 35.80
CA ALA A 452 -85.56 7.96 34.98
C ALA A 452 -85.96 8.20 33.51
N THR A 453 -87.09 8.87 33.28
CA THR A 453 -87.58 9.24 31.94
C THR A 453 -86.67 10.29 31.28
N LEU A 454 -86.10 11.22 32.04
CA LEU A 454 -85.18 12.23 31.52
C LEU A 454 -83.77 11.69 31.25
N LYS A 455 -83.34 10.64 31.95
CA LYS A 455 -82.08 9.93 31.68
C LYS A 455 -82.14 9.11 30.40
N SER A 456 -83.28 8.50 30.10
CA SER A 456 -83.49 7.78 28.83
C SER A 456 -83.65 8.71 27.61
N ASN A 457 -83.83 10.01 27.83
CA ASN A 457 -84.01 11.01 26.78
C ASN A 457 -83.07 12.22 27.00
N PRO A 458 -81.75 12.09 26.74
CA PRO A 458 -80.76 13.10 27.14
C PRO A 458 -80.89 14.44 26.41
N THR A 459 -81.52 14.49 25.23
CA THR A 459 -81.65 15.68 24.39
C THR A 459 -82.90 16.54 24.67
N CYS A 460 -83.78 16.11 25.59
CA CYS A 460 -85.04 16.82 25.86
C CYS A 460 -84.90 17.85 26.98
N ASN A 461 -85.40 19.06 26.77
CA ASN A 461 -85.51 20.07 27.83
C ASN A 461 -86.84 19.89 28.58
N VAL A 462 -86.94 20.45 29.79
CA VAL A 462 -88.14 20.36 30.63
C VAL A 462 -88.52 21.76 31.10
N LEU A 463 -89.74 22.15 30.79
CA LEU A 463 -90.38 23.33 31.34
C LEU A 463 -90.96 22.98 32.71
N VAL A 464 -90.48 23.67 33.74
CA VAL A 464 -90.96 23.53 35.12
C VAL A 464 -91.79 24.77 35.45
N THR A 465 -93.10 24.58 35.54
CA THR A 465 -94.07 25.66 35.69
C THR A 465 -94.62 25.70 37.10
N GLY A 466 -94.29 26.76 37.83
CA GLY A 466 -94.85 27.05 39.16
C GLY A 466 -96.13 27.88 39.05
N HIS A 467 -97.14 27.53 39.83
CA HIS A 467 -98.40 28.26 39.84
C HIS A 467 -98.48 29.20 41.05
N ALA A 468 -98.78 30.49 40.82
CA ALA A 468 -98.72 31.54 41.85
C ALA A 468 -100.05 31.76 42.62
N GLY A 469 -101.10 30.98 42.35
CA GLY A 469 -102.45 31.22 42.87
C GLY A 469 -103.29 32.18 42.02
N ALA A 470 -104.48 32.56 42.52
CA ALA A 470 -105.36 33.52 41.88
C ALA A 470 -104.66 34.87 41.60
N LYS A 471 -105.00 35.49 40.46
CA LYS A 471 -104.38 36.72 39.96
C LYS A 471 -104.42 37.83 41.04
N GLY A 472 -103.25 38.28 41.51
CA GLY A 472 -103.12 39.36 42.50
C GLY A 472 -102.84 38.94 43.95
N LYS A 473 -102.65 37.65 44.25
CA LYS A 473 -102.23 37.20 45.60
C LYS A 473 -100.82 37.72 45.94
N LYS A 474 -100.71 38.63 46.92
CA LYS A 474 -99.40 39.13 47.42
C LYS A 474 -98.55 37.94 47.90
N GLY A 475 -97.34 37.81 47.35
CA GLY A 475 -96.37 36.74 47.69
C GLY A 475 -96.55 35.41 46.95
N GLY A 476 -97.53 35.28 46.05
CA GLY A 476 -97.78 34.02 45.32
C GLY A 476 -96.64 33.59 44.37
N VAL A 477 -96.03 34.54 43.66
CA VAL A 477 -94.96 34.29 42.68
C VAL A 477 -93.63 33.90 43.35
N ASP A 478 -93.31 34.50 44.51
CA ASP A 478 -92.11 34.13 45.29
C ASP A 478 -92.23 32.69 45.82
N LEU A 479 -93.41 32.31 46.32
CA LEU A 479 -93.65 30.95 46.81
C LEU A 479 -93.57 29.91 45.68
N SER A 480 -94.14 30.20 44.50
CA SER A 480 -94.11 29.30 43.36
C SER A 480 -92.70 29.15 42.77
N SER A 481 -91.93 30.23 42.72
CA SER A 481 -90.52 30.19 42.29
C SER A 481 -89.67 29.30 43.19
N ARG A 482 -89.81 29.43 44.52
CA ARG A 482 -89.06 28.59 45.48
C ARG A 482 -89.41 27.10 45.36
N ARG A 483 -90.65 26.78 44.96
CA ARG A 483 -91.08 25.39 44.71
C ARG A 483 -90.49 24.81 43.42
N VAL A 484 -90.46 25.62 42.37
CA VAL A 484 -89.78 25.28 41.11
C VAL A 484 -88.29 25.03 41.36
N ASP A 485 -87.64 25.91 42.12
CA ASP A 485 -86.23 25.76 42.50
C ASP A 485 -85.99 24.47 43.30
N ALA A 486 -86.84 24.18 44.29
CA ALA A 486 -86.73 22.95 45.08
C ALA A 486 -86.88 21.65 44.25
N ILE A 487 -87.70 21.67 43.20
CA ILE A 487 -87.83 20.53 42.26
C ILE A 487 -86.59 20.40 41.38
N ILE A 488 -86.10 21.52 40.84
CA ILE A 488 -84.90 21.54 39.99
C ILE A 488 -83.67 21.10 40.77
N ASP A 489 -83.48 21.60 41.99
CA ASP A 489 -82.37 21.19 42.85
C ASP A 489 -82.46 19.71 43.23
N TYR A 490 -83.66 19.17 43.47
CA TYR A 490 -83.82 17.74 43.70
C TYR A 490 -83.45 16.91 42.45
N LEU A 491 -83.94 17.28 41.27
CA LEU A 491 -83.64 16.57 40.03
C LEU A 491 -82.16 16.71 39.61
N ALA A 492 -81.54 17.86 39.85
CA ALA A 492 -80.14 18.09 39.53
C ALA A 492 -79.21 17.42 40.54
N ASP A 493 -79.35 17.75 41.83
CA ASP A 493 -78.37 17.36 42.85
C ASP A 493 -78.59 15.94 43.38
N LYS A 494 -79.83 15.43 43.38
CA LYS A 494 -80.13 14.06 43.86
C LYS A 494 -80.29 13.06 42.74
N GLN A 495 -80.79 13.48 41.57
CA GLN A 495 -81.01 12.58 40.44
C GLN A 495 -79.98 12.73 39.31
N GLY A 496 -79.12 13.75 39.32
CA GLY A 496 -78.02 13.91 38.37
C GLY A 496 -78.46 14.37 36.98
N ILE A 497 -79.56 15.11 36.87
CA ILE A 497 -80.00 15.72 35.61
C ILE A 497 -79.29 17.07 35.43
N ASP A 498 -78.71 17.33 34.25
CA ASP A 498 -78.03 18.59 33.99
C ASP A 498 -78.96 19.80 34.20
N ARG A 499 -78.49 20.81 34.92
CA ARG A 499 -79.27 22.02 35.25
C ARG A 499 -79.65 22.81 34.00
N GLY A 500 -78.85 22.75 32.94
CA GLY A 500 -79.10 23.40 31.65
C GLY A 500 -80.36 22.90 30.93
N ARG A 501 -80.93 21.77 31.36
CA ARG A 501 -82.13 21.17 30.76
C ARG A 501 -83.45 21.71 31.33
N PHE A 502 -83.42 22.56 32.36
CA PHE A 502 -84.64 23.07 33.01
C PHE A 502 -84.93 24.52 32.64
N ILE A 503 -86.15 24.78 32.15
CA ILE A 503 -86.66 26.13 31.87
C ILE A 503 -87.68 26.46 32.95
N LYS A 504 -87.46 27.57 33.68
CA LYS A 504 -88.34 28.00 34.76
C LYS A 504 -89.45 28.91 34.23
N GLN A 505 -90.71 28.63 34.58
CA GLN A 505 -91.84 29.52 34.29
C GLN A 505 -92.74 29.66 35.52
N ASN A 506 -93.38 30.82 35.67
CA ASN A 506 -94.42 31.03 36.67
C ASN A 506 -95.71 31.53 36.02
N THR A 507 -96.83 30.90 36.32
CA THR A 507 -98.16 31.22 35.76
C THR A 507 -99.22 31.37 36.86
N ALA A 508 -100.39 31.92 36.50
CA ALA A 508 -101.55 31.90 37.38
C ALA A 508 -102.19 30.51 37.34
N GLY A 509 -102.47 29.91 38.51
CA GLY A 509 -102.97 28.54 38.63
C GLY A 509 -103.10 28.09 40.09
N ASP A 510 -103.30 26.79 40.36
CA ASP A 510 -103.36 26.29 41.73
C ASP A 510 -101.99 26.41 42.40
N SER A 511 -101.90 27.27 43.42
CA SER A 511 -100.67 27.57 44.13
C SER A 511 -99.94 26.33 44.69
N ASN A 512 -100.65 25.22 44.89
CA ASN A 512 -100.10 23.99 45.47
C ASN A 512 -99.50 23.03 44.45
N THR A 513 -99.43 23.38 43.16
CA THR A 513 -98.96 22.46 42.11
C THR A 513 -97.78 23.05 41.33
N VAL A 514 -96.86 22.18 40.93
CA VAL A 514 -95.81 22.47 39.96
C VAL A 514 -95.89 21.43 38.86
N ASP A 515 -96.03 21.91 37.63
CA ASP A 515 -96.14 21.05 36.45
C ASP A 515 -94.78 20.91 35.79
N LEU A 516 -94.50 19.71 35.29
CA LEU A 516 -93.35 19.44 34.43
C LEU A 516 -93.88 19.09 33.04
N ALA A 517 -93.36 19.75 32.01
CA ALA A 517 -93.71 19.47 30.63
C ALA A 517 -92.45 19.38 29.77
N PRO A 518 -92.41 18.53 28.75
CA PRO A 518 -91.30 18.55 27.80
C PRO A 518 -91.25 19.90 27.07
N ALA A 519 -90.04 20.43 26.93
CA ALA A 519 -89.71 21.57 26.10
C ALA A 519 -88.73 21.11 25.03
N ASN A 520 -88.95 21.54 23.79
CA ASN A 520 -87.99 21.33 22.70
C ASN A 520 -86.92 22.42 22.73
#